data_AF-A0A350M6B8-F1
#
_entry.id   AF-A0A350M6B8-F1
#
_cell.length_a   1.000
_cell.length_b   1.000
_cell.length_c   1.000
_cell.angle_alpha   90.00
_cell.angle_beta   90.00
_cell.angle_gamma   90.00
#
_symmetry.space_group_name_H-M   'P 1'
#
loop_
_entity.id
_entity.type
_entity.pdbx_description
1 polymer ?
#
loop_
_entity_poly.entity_id
_entity_poly.type
_entity_poly.pdbx_seq_one_letter_code
_entity_poly.pdbx_strand_id
1 'polypeptide(L)'
;MYFTTKNYEEARKSLERIENRSLKLNIAYQKILYYLGVEKMNRGEYEQAIEFFDIAIKEDYVRSVKIDAEFWKAEAYFRLLSYDLSVEAYEKFLFEPGAISSAYYTLAQYNLGYAHYRKKDYKSA
;
A
#
# COMPACT_ATOMS: atom_id res chain seq x y z
N MET A 1 -3.03 16.31 13.87
CA MET A 1 -3.41 17.17 12.74
C MET A 1 -3.91 16.28 11.62
N TYR A 2 -5.18 16.40 11.22
CA TYR A 2 -5.76 15.62 10.12
C TYR A 2 -5.64 16.45 8.83
N PHE A 3 -4.68 16.13 7.97
CA PHE A 3 -4.67 16.69 6.62
C PHE A 3 -5.82 16.03 5.83
N THR A 4 -6.65 16.85 5.20
CA THR A 4 -7.75 16.38 4.35
C THR A 4 -7.21 15.91 2.99
N THR A 5 -7.93 15.04 2.29
CA THR A 5 -7.64 14.57 0.92
C THR A 5 -7.10 15.66 -0.01
N LYS A 6 -7.81 16.79 -0.02
CA LYS A 6 -7.52 17.92 -0.91
C LYS A 6 -6.13 18.49 -0.64
N ASN A 7 -5.69 18.45 0.62
CA ASN A 7 -4.37 18.93 1.01
C ASN A 7 -3.27 17.95 0.59
N TYR A 8 -3.53 16.63 0.60
CA TYR A 8 -2.55 15.64 0.15
C TYR A 8 -2.31 15.67 -1.36
N GLU A 9 -3.37 15.78 -2.18
CA GLU A 9 -3.22 15.87 -3.64
C GLU A 9 -2.49 17.14 -4.08
N GLU A 10 -2.83 18.29 -3.50
CA GLU A 10 -2.13 19.54 -3.82
C GLU A 10 -0.68 19.49 -3.35
N ALA A 11 -0.41 18.93 -2.16
CA ALA A 11 0.97 18.72 -1.69
C ALA A 11 1.76 17.80 -2.61
N ARG A 12 1.16 16.70 -3.10
CA ARG A 12 1.78 15.80 -4.08
C ARG A 12 2.17 16.54 -5.35
N LYS A 13 1.24 17.30 -5.96
CA LYS A 13 1.50 18.09 -7.17
C LYS A 13 2.59 19.14 -6.97
N SER A 14 2.61 19.82 -5.82
CA SER A 14 3.67 20.79 -5.50
C SER A 14 5.04 20.13 -5.43
N LEU A 15 5.13 18.93 -4.85
CA LEU A 15 6.39 18.18 -4.75
C LEU A 15 6.85 17.63 -6.10
N GLU A 16 5.94 17.23 -6.99
CA GLU A 16 6.27 16.72 -8.33
C GLU A 16 6.87 17.79 -9.26
N ARG A 17 6.66 19.08 -8.97
CA ARG A 17 7.24 20.20 -9.73
C ARG A 17 8.69 20.52 -9.34
N ILE A 18 9.22 19.87 -8.31
CA ILE A 18 10.57 20.12 -7.81
C ILE A 18 11.49 19.05 -8.39
N GLU A 19 12.38 19.42 -9.32
CA GLU A 19 13.28 18.47 -9.98
C GLU A 19 14.23 17.76 -9.00
N ASN A 20 14.81 18.52 -8.06
CA ASN A 20 15.80 18.00 -7.11
C ASN A 20 15.29 18.19 -5.67
N ARG A 21 14.41 17.29 -5.25
CA ARG A 21 13.87 17.28 -3.89
C ARG A 21 14.96 16.89 -2.88
N SER A 22 15.01 17.63 -1.76
CA SER A 22 15.82 17.22 -0.62
C SER A 22 15.31 15.89 -0.03
N LEU A 23 16.16 15.18 0.72
CA LEU A 23 15.77 13.95 1.43
C LEU A 23 14.50 14.14 2.29
N LYS A 24 14.37 15.29 2.95
CA LYS A 24 13.18 15.62 3.76
C LYS A 24 11.91 15.69 2.90
N LEU A 25 11.99 16.26 1.70
CA LEU A 25 10.87 16.35 0.78
C LEU A 25 10.53 15.00 0.15
N ASN A 26 11.54 14.17 -0.13
CA ASN A 26 11.35 12.80 -0.60
C ASN A 26 10.65 11.91 0.45
N ILE A 27 11.06 12.00 1.72
CA ILE A 27 10.39 11.34 2.84
C ILE A 27 8.93 11.81 2.96
N ALA A 28 8.69 13.11 2.82
CA ALA A 28 7.33 13.66 2.87
C ALA A 28 6.48 13.16 1.69
N TYR A 29 7.05 13.12 0.49
CA TYR A 29 6.39 12.65 -0.73
C TYR A 29 5.95 11.19 -0.59
N GLN A 30 6.84 10.30 -0.14
CA GLN A 30 6.49 8.89 0.09
C GLN A 30 5.31 8.74 1.07
N LYS A 31 5.32 9.49 2.18
CA LYS A 31 4.23 9.48 3.16
C LYS A 31 2.92 9.99 2.57
N ILE A 32 2.97 11.06 1.77
CA ILE A 32 1.79 11.61 1.09
C ILE A 32 1.18 10.57 0.15
N LEU A 33 2.00 9.89 -0.67
CA LEU A 33 1.55 8.82 -1.55
C LEU A 33 0.88 7.69 -0.76
N TYR A 34 1.49 7.24 0.33
CA TYR A 34 0.90 6.23 1.20
C TYR A 34 -0.47 6.65 1.75
N TYR A 35 -0.61 7.87 2.27
CA TYR A 35 -1.87 8.35 2.81
C TYR A 35 -2.95 8.54 1.73
N LEU A 36 -2.57 8.95 0.52
CA LEU A 36 -3.48 8.97 -0.62
C LEU A 36 -3.96 7.55 -0.96
N GLY A 37 -3.07 6.56 -0.97
CA GLY A 37 -3.45 5.15 -1.15
C GLY A 37 -4.43 4.66 -0.09
N VAL A 38 -4.15 4.92 1.19
CA VAL A 38 -5.06 4.56 2.31
C VAL A 38 -6.42 5.24 2.17
N GLU A 39 -6.44 6.48 1.71
CA GLU A 39 -7.68 7.18 1.46
C GLU A 39 -8.49 6.54 0.33
N LYS A 40 -7.84 6.17 -0.77
CA LYS A 40 -8.48 5.45 -1.88
C LYS A 40 -9.04 4.11 -1.44
N MET A 41 -8.33 3.38 -0.56
CA MET A 41 -8.87 2.19 0.11
C MET A 41 -10.18 2.48 0.84
N ASN A 42 -10.22 3.54 1.64
CA ASN A 42 -11.42 3.92 2.41
C ASN A 42 -12.60 4.32 1.52
N ARG A 43 -12.35 4.75 0.29
CA ARG A 43 -13.38 5.08 -0.71
C ARG A 43 -13.79 3.91 -1.59
N GLY A 44 -13.14 2.75 -1.45
CA GLY A 44 -13.34 1.60 -2.33
C GLY A 44 -12.71 1.76 -3.72
N GLU A 45 -11.84 2.76 -3.92
CA GLU A 45 -11.14 3.03 -5.16
C GLU A 45 -9.84 2.21 -5.23
N TYR A 46 -9.95 0.89 -5.23
CA TYR A 46 -8.82 -0.01 -4.96
C TYR A 46 -7.73 0.00 -6.03
N GLU A 47 -8.07 0.15 -7.31
CA GLU A 47 -7.09 0.26 -8.39
C GLU A 47 -6.21 1.51 -8.22
N GLN A 48 -6.83 2.65 -7.92
CA GLN A 48 -6.08 3.88 -7.64
C GLN A 48 -5.27 3.77 -6.34
N ALA A 49 -5.79 3.06 -5.34
CA ALA A 49 -5.02 2.79 -4.13
C ALA A 49 -3.72 2.03 -4.44
N ILE A 50 -3.81 1.00 -5.29
CA ILE A 50 -2.65 0.22 -5.74
C ILE A 50 -1.61 1.11 -6.43
N GLU A 51 -2.03 2.00 -7.34
CA GLU A 51 -1.13 2.93 -8.02
C GLU A 51 -0.35 3.80 -7.02
N PHE A 52 -1.03 4.38 -6.03
CA PHE A 52 -0.37 5.20 -5.01
C PHE A 52 0.58 4.40 -4.12
N PHE A 53 0.18 3.19 -3.72
CA PHE A 53 1.05 2.30 -2.95
C PHE A 53 2.29 1.89 -3.75
N ASP A 54 2.16 1.60 -5.03
CA ASP A 54 3.30 1.25 -5.89
C ASP A 54 4.32 2.37 -6.00
N ILE A 55 3.86 3.61 -6.15
CA ILE A 55 4.77 4.76 -6.15
C ILE A 55 5.40 4.92 -4.76
N ALA A 56 4.64 4.80 -3.67
CA ALA A 56 5.18 4.90 -2.30
C ALA A 56 6.22 3.81 -1.99
N ILE A 57 6.03 2.59 -2.48
CA ILE A 57 6.98 1.48 -2.35
C ILE A 57 8.27 1.79 -3.12
N LYS A 58 8.15 2.34 -4.34
CA LYS A 58 9.29 2.68 -5.20
C LYS A 58 10.17 3.81 -4.66
N GLU A 59 9.59 4.77 -3.93
CA GLU A 59 10.36 5.88 -3.34
C GLU A 59 11.34 5.39 -2.24
N ASP A 60 10.98 4.36 -1.47
CA ASP A 60 11.84 3.63 -0.51
C ASP A 60 12.73 4.48 0.44
N TYR A 61 12.24 5.64 0.92
CA TYR A 61 12.99 6.48 1.88
C TYR A 61 12.70 6.13 3.34
N VAL A 62 11.49 5.66 3.62
CA VAL A 62 11.01 5.27 4.95
C VAL A 62 10.53 3.83 4.87
N ARG A 63 11.36 2.92 5.38
CA ARG A 63 11.12 1.48 5.32
C ARG A 63 9.77 1.06 5.92
N SER A 64 9.36 1.64 7.05
CA SER A 64 8.06 1.31 7.66
C SER A 64 6.89 1.67 6.75
N VAL A 65 6.97 2.79 6.03
CA VAL A 65 5.93 3.20 5.06
C VAL A 65 5.90 2.25 3.87
N LYS A 66 7.06 1.82 3.37
CA LYS A 66 7.14 0.80 2.31
C LYS A 66 6.47 -0.50 2.75
N ILE A 67 6.85 -1.03 3.91
CA ILE A 67 6.28 -2.27 4.46
C ILE A 67 4.76 -2.15 4.61
N ASP A 68 4.27 -1.06 5.20
CA ASP A 68 2.83 -0.87 5.37
C ASP A 68 2.11 -0.70 4.02
N ALA A 69 2.72 -0.04 3.03
CA ALA A 69 2.17 0.09 1.68
C ALA A 69 2.06 -1.27 0.97
N GLU A 70 3.03 -2.18 1.16
CA GLU A 70 2.96 -3.54 0.59
C GLU A 70 1.78 -4.34 1.17
N PHE A 71 1.54 -4.22 2.47
CA PHE A 71 0.37 -4.82 3.11
C PHE A 71 -0.95 -4.27 2.51
N TRP A 72 -1.09 -2.95 2.43
CA TRP A 72 -2.31 -2.35 1.92
C TRP A 72 -2.53 -2.60 0.42
N LYS A 73 -1.46 -2.77 -0.37
CA LYS A 73 -1.55 -3.22 -1.76
C LYS A 73 -2.11 -4.65 -1.83
N ALA A 74 -1.68 -5.55 -0.95
CA ALA A 74 -2.22 -6.92 -0.89
C ALA A 74 -3.72 -6.95 -0.53
N GLU A 75 -4.14 -6.10 0.42
CA GLU A 75 -5.56 -5.89 0.75
C GLU A 75 -6.36 -5.36 -0.43
N ALA A 76 -5.82 -4.39 -1.17
CA ALA A 76 -6.49 -3.82 -2.35
C ALA A 76 -6.77 -4.89 -3.40
N TYR A 77 -5.78 -5.75 -3.72
CA TYR A 77 -5.98 -6.89 -4.61
C TYR A 77 -7.04 -7.87 -4.08
N PHE A 78 -7.06 -8.12 -2.77
CA PHE A 78 -8.09 -8.96 -2.17
C PHE A 78 -9.48 -8.38 -2.40
N ARG A 79 -9.66 -7.06 -2.19
CA ARG A 79 -10.93 -6.36 -2.37
C ARG A 79 -11.40 -6.34 -3.82
N LEU A 80 -10.47 -6.39 -4.77
CA LEU A 80 -10.72 -6.56 -6.20
C LEU A 80 -10.98 -8.00 -6.63
N LEU A 81 -11.11 -8.94 -5.67
CA LEU A 81 -11.26 -10.38 -5.92
C LEU A 81 -10.10 -10.98 -6.73
N SER A 82 -8.99 -10.24 -6.86
CA SER A 82 -7.78 -10.64 -7.56
C SER A 82 -6.92 -11.51 -6.64
N TYR A 83 -7.46 -12.66 -6.23
CA TYR A 83 -6.88 -13.46 -5.15
C TYR A 83 -5.49 -14.00 -5.46
N ASP A 84 -5.19 -14.28 -6.74
CA ASP A 84 -3.83 -14.68 -7.15
C ASP A 84 -2.81 -13.58 -6.84
N LEU A 85 -3.10 -12.33 -7.23
CA LEU A 85 -2.25 -11.17 -6.97
C LEU A 85 -2.21 -10.82 -5.46
N SER A 86 -3.32 -11.01 -4.77
CA SER A 86 -3.40 -10.78 -3.33
C SER A 86 -2.50 -11.72 -2.54
N VAL A 87 -2.50 -13.02 -2.89
CA VAL A 87 -1.61 -14.03 -2.30
C VAL A 87 -0.14 -13.61 -2.51
N GLU A 88 0.24 -13.33 -3.76
CA GLU A 88 1.62 -12.92 -4.08
C GLU A 88 2.04 -11.67 -3.30
N ALA A 89 1.15 -10.68 -3.19
CA ALA A 89 1.43 -9.44 -2.47
C ALA A 89 1.55 -9.64 -0.94
N TYR A 90 0.72 -10.49 -0.32
CA TYR A 90 0.86 -10.83 1.10
C TYR A 90 2.15 -11.60 1.37
N GLU A 91 2.49 -12.57 0.52
CA GLU A 91 3.76 -13.30 0.63
C GLU A 91 4.92 -12.33 0.56
N LYS A 92 4.93 -11.43 -0.43
CA LYS A 92 5.95 -10.38 -0.55
C LYS A 92 6.08 -9.55 0.72
N PHE A 93 4.98 -9.05 1.27
CA PHE A 93 4.98 -8.32 2.53
C PHE A 93 5.60 -9.14 3.68
N LEU A 94 5.21 -10.41 3.82
CA LEU A 94 5.71 -11.28 4.91
C LEU A 94 7.21 -11.58 4.79
N PHE A 95 7.77 -11.56 3.58
CA PHE A 95 9.20 -11.75 3.32
C PHE A 95 10.03 -10.46 3.36
N GLU A 96 9.41 -9.28 3.44
CA GLU A 96 10.12 -8.00 3.49
C GLU A 96 10.92 -7.84 4.81
N PRO A 97 12.21 -7.45 4.78
CA PRO A 97 13.00 -7.27 5.98
C PRO A 97 12.42 -6.23 6.95
N GLY A 98 11.98 -6.70 8.12
CA GLY A 98 11.35 -5.86 9.15
C GLY A 98 9.83 -5.97 9.20
N ALA A 99 9.21 -6.75 8.31
CA ALA A 99 7.77 -7.01 8.32
C ALA A 99 7.28 -7.56 9.67
N ILE A 100 8.09 -8.40 10.33
CA ILE A 100 7.78 -8.97 11.66
C ILE A 100 7.52 -7.93 12.74
N SER A 101 8.03 -6.70 12.57
CA SER A 101 7.80 -5.57 13.48
C SER A 101 6.63 -4.68 13.08
N SER A 102 6.02 -4.90 11.90
CA SER A 102 4.83 -4.18 11.48
C SER A 102 3.62 -4.65 12.30
N ALA A 103 2.74 -3.71 12.65
CA ALA A 103 1.46 -4.01 13.28
C ALA A 103 0.56 -4.91 12.40
N TYR A 104 0.82 -4.95 11.09
CA TYR A 104 0.06 -5.75 10.14
C TYR A 104 0.58 -7.18 9.97
N TYR A 105 1.69 -7.57 10.60
CA TYR A 105 2.31 -8.89 10.37
C TYR A 105 1.36 -10.06 10.61
N THR A 106 0.76 -10.12 11.81
CA THR A 106 -0.17 -11.19 12.18
C THR A 106 -1.44 -11.15 11.33
N LEU A 107 -1.92 -9.95 11.00
CA LEU A 107 -3.10 -9.77 10.16
C LEU A 107 -2.85 -10.26 8.73
N ALA A 108 -1.67 -9.99 8.17
CA ALA A 108 -1.28 -10.46 6.84
C ALA A 108 -1.19 -11.99 6.77
N GLN A 109 -0.69 -12.66 7.81
CA GLN A 109 -0.69 -14.13 7.86
C GLN A 109 -2.11 -14.70 7.79
N TYR A 110 -3.02 -14.12 8.58
CA TYR A 110 -4.43 -14.50 8.56
C TYR A 110 -5.07 -14.24 7.18
N ASN A 111 -4.86 -13.05 6.62
CA ASN A 111 -5.45 -12.66 5.34
C ASN A 111 -4.86 -13.42 4.15
N LEU A 112 -3.60 -13.83 4.20
CA LEU A 112 -2.99 -14.75 3.24
C LEU A 112 -3.71 -16.11 3.24
N GLY A 113 -3.95 -16.67 4.43
CA GLY A 113 -4.72 -17.91 4.57
C GLY A 113 -6.13 -17.77 3.99
N TYR A 114 -6.78 -16.64 4.27
CA TYR A 114 -8.11 -16.36 3.72
C TYR A 114 -8.10 -16.14 2.20
N ALA A 115 -7.08 -15.47 1.65
CA ALA A 115 -6.89 -15.30 0.21
C ALA A 115 -6.71 -16.66 -0.50
N HIS A 116 -5.94 -17.58 0.07
CA HIS A 116 -5.83 -18.95 -0.45
C HIS A 116 -7.17 -19.70 -0.44
N TYR A 117 -7.95 -19.55 0.63
CA TYR A 117 -9.28 -20.15 0.72
C TYR A 117 -10.20 -19.62 -0.39
N ARG A 118 -10.31 -18.29 -0.53
CA ARG A 118 -11.14 -17.65 -1.57
C ARG A 118 -10.68 -17.98 -2.99
N LYS A 119 -9.37 -18.08 -3.22
CA LYS A 119 -8.78 -18.50 -4.50
C LYS A 119 -9.19 -19.93 -4.87
N LYS A 120 -9.24 -20.85 -3.92
CA LYS A 120 -9.69 -22.24 -4.17
C LYS A 120 -11.17 -22.27 -4.53
N ASP A 121 -12.01 -21.59 -3.75
CA ASP A 121 -13.45 -21.50 -4.02
C ASP A 121 -13.73 -20.92 -5.41
N TYR A 122 -13.01 -19.87 -5.82
CA TYR A 122 -13.16 -19.26 -7.14
C TYR A 122 -12.74 -20.19 -8.29
N LYS A 123 -11.76 -21.07 -8.06
CA LYS A 123 -11.35 -22.07 -9.06
C LYS A 123 -12.32 -23.25 -9.19
N SER A 124 -13.21 -23.44 -8.21
CA SER A 124 -14.16 -24.54 -8.17
C SER A 124 -15.59 -24.14 -8.59
N ALA A 125 -15.86 -22.85 -8.80
CA ALA A 125 -17.14 -22.33 -9.30
C ALA A 125 -17.17 -22.30 -10.84
#